data_AF-A0A7X6X2X5-F1
#
_entry.id   AF-A0A7X6X2X5-F1
#
_cell.length_a   1.000
_cell.length_b   1.000
_cell.length_c   1.000
_cell.angle_alpha   90.00
_cell.angle_beta   90.00
_cell.angle_gamma   90.00
#
_symmetry.space_group_name_H-M   'P 1'
#
loop_
_entity.id
_entity.type
_entity.pdbx_description
1 polymer ?
#
loop_
_entity_poly.entity_id
_entity_poly.type
_entity_poly.pdbx_seq_one_letter_code
_entity_poly.pdbx_strand_id
1 'polypeptide(L)'
;MINKYVTTMAVTRFLFGLINFIGVFFMLRYNTPEQALRVNGIIGSIGPFVFLFVSMVGLAGMAGKISTQKMILLIAGIILIWLGTKN
;
A
#
# COMPACT_ATOMS: atom_id res chain seq x y z
N MET A 1 22.72 -12.56 -0.59
CA MET A 1 21.76 -12.13 0.45
C MET A 1 20.71 -11.23 -0.18
N ILE A 2 19.43 -11.36 0.17
CA ILE A 2 18.36 -10.52 -0.37
C ILE A 2 18.45 -9.12 0.25
N ASN A 3 18.17 -8.07 -0.54
CA ASN A 3 18.18 -6.70 -0.06
C ASN A 3 17.12 -6.49 1.04
N LYS A 4 17.51 -5.87 2.16
CA LYS A 4 16.62 -5.63 3.30
C LYS A 4 15.39 -4.79 2.97
N TYR A 5 15.53 -3.75 2.14
CA TYR A 5 14.42 -2.90 1.72
C TYR A 5 13.42 -3.69 0.87
N VAL A 6 13.93 -4.47 -0.09
CA VAL A 6 13.08 -5.33 -0.94
C VAL A 6 12.35 -6.38 -0.09
N THR A 7 13.05 -6.97 0.88
CA THR A 7 12.44 -7.95 1.82
C THR A 7 11.30 -7.30 2.61
N THR A 8 11.53 -6.12 3.19
CA THR A 8 10.48 -5.37 3.89
C THR A 8 9.30 -5.05 2.98
N MET A 9 9.56 -4.53 1.77
CA MET A 9 8.49 -4.22 0.80
C MET A 9 7.66 -5.46 0.43
N ALA A 10 8.32 -6.58 0.18
CA ALA A 10 7.68 -7.84 -0.19
C ALA A 10 6.83 -8.39 0.97
N VAL A 11 7.38 -8.44 2.18
CA VAL A 11 6.65 -8.92 3.37
C VAL A 11 5.44 -8.03 3.65
N THR A 12 5.58 -6.70 3.62
CA THR A 12 4.45 -5.80 3.85
C THR A 12 3.34 -6.00 2.82
N ARG A 13 3.69 -6.14 1.53
CA ARG A 13 2.69 -6.42 0.48
C ARG A 13 2.03 -7.79 0.65
N PHE A 14 2.82 -8.79 1.01
CA PHE A 14 2.30 -10.14 1.25
C PHE A 14 1.28 -10.15 2.40
N LEU A 15 1.60 -9.52 3.53
CA LEU A 15 0.69 -9.39 4.67
C LEU A 15 -0.58 -8.63 4.30
N PHE A 16 -0.47 -7.52 3.57
CA PHE A 16 -1.66 -6.81 3.10
C PHE A 16 -2.48 -7.64 2.10
N GLY A 17 -1.83 -8.41 1.23
CA GLY A 17 -2.49 -9.38 0.35
C GLY A 17 -3.28 -10.43 1.13
N LEU A 18 -2.73 -10.95 2.22
CA LEU A 18 -3.46 -11.88 3.11
C LEU A 18 -4.70 -11.25 3.73
N ILE A 19 -4.63 -9.98 4.15
CA ILE A 19 -5.81 -9.23 4.64
C ILE A 19 -6.88 -9.14 3.54
N ASN A 20 -6.50 -8.90 2.29
CA ASN A 20 -7.42 -8.90 1.15
C ASN A 20 -8.05 -10.28 0.95
N PHE A 21 -7.27 -11.37 1.01
CA PHE A 21 -7.79 -12.73 0.93
C PHE A 21 -8.80 -13.04 2.05
N ILE A 22 -8.51 -12.64 3.29
CA ILE A 22 -9.45 -12.75 4.42
C ILE A 22 -10.73 -11.96 4.12
N GLY A 23 -10.61 -10.75 3.57
CA GLY A 23 -11.73 -9.95 3.12
C GLY A 23 -12.62 -10.70 2.12
N VAL A 24 -12.02 -11.31 1.09
CA VAL A 24 -12.75 -12.13 0.10
C VAL A 24 -13.56 -13.24 0.78
N PHE A 25 -12.98 -13.96 1.75
CA PHE A 25 -13.74 -14.99 2.48
C PHE A 25 -14.94 -14.41 3.23
N PHE A 26 -14.81 -13.25 3.85
CA PHE A 26 -15.95 -12.57 4.47
C PHE A 26 -17.00 -12.16 3.45
N MET A 27 -16.59 -11.55 2.32
CA MET A 27 -17.52 -11.17 1.24
C MET A 27 -18.33 -12.37 0.74
N LEU A 28 -17.67 -13.51 0.49
CA LEU A 28 -18.32 -14.75 0.05
C LEU A 28 -19.20 -15.38 1.13
N ARG A 29 -18.77 -15.35 2.39
CA ARG A 29 -19.54 -15.91 3.52
C ARG A 29 -20.86 -15.19 3.74
N TYR A 30 -20.85 -13.87 3.55
CA TYR A 30 -21.99 -12.99 3.76
C TYR A 30 -22.87 -12.86 2.52
N ASN A 31 -22.27 -12.96 1.32
CA ASN A 31 -22.93 -13.06 0.02
C ASN A 31 -23.99 -11.98 -0.26
N THR A 32 -23.75 -10.76 0.23
CA THR A 32 -24.58 -9.59 -0.09
C THR A 32 -23.70 -8.44 -0.59
N PRO A 33 -24.15 -7.65 -1.58
CA PRO A 33 -23.39 -6.51 -2.07
C PRO A 33 -23.08 -5.47 -0.99
N GLU A 34 -24.00 -5.24 -0.06
CA GLU A 34 -23.82 -4.29 1.03
C GLU A 34 -22.68 -4.69 1.97
N GLN A 35 -22.63 -5.96 2.41
CA GLN A 35 -21.54 -6.44 3.26
C GLN A 35 -20.22 -6.48 2.49
N ALA A 36 -20.24 -6.81 1.20
CA ALA A 36 -19.05 -6.76 0.35
C ALA A 36 -18.48 -5.34 0.23
N LEU A 37 -19.35 -4.34 0.03
CA LEU A 37 -18.95 -2.93 0.01
C LEU A 37 -18.35 -2.46 1.34
N ARG A 38 -18.93 -2.88 2.48
CA ARG A 38 -18.38 -2.55 3.80
C ARG A 38 -16.97 -3.13 3.99
N VAL A 39 -16.77 -4.40 3.67
CA VAL A 39 -15.44 -5.05 3.76
C VAL A 39 -14.46 -4.36 2.81
N ASN A 40 -14.86 -4.09 1.57
CA ASN A 40 -14.01 -3.42 0.58
C ASN A 40 -13.66 -2.00 1.01
N GLY A 41 -14.60 -1.26 1.61
CA GLY A 41 -14.36 0.08 2.13
C GLY A 41 -13.34 0.08 3.26
N ILE A 42 -13.46 -0.86 4.22
CA ILE A 42 -12.50 -1.00 5.32
C ILE A 42 -11.11 -1.31 4.80
N ILE A 43 -10.94 -2.38 4.01
CA ILE A 43 -9.63 -2.77 3.48
C ILE A 43 -9.07 -1.70 2.52
N GLY A 44 -9.93 -1.15 1.67
CA GLY A 44 -9.61 -0.09 0.72
C GLY A 44 -9.11 1.18 1.40
N SER A 45 -9.67 1.56 2.55
CA SER A 45 -9.20 2.72 3.33
C SER A 45 -7.79 2.54 3.90
N ILE A 46 -7.36 1.30 4.18
CA ILE A 46 -6.02 0.97 4.69
C ILE A 46 -5.00 0.92 3.53
N GLY A 47 -5.46 0.61 2.31
CA GLY A 47 -4.63 0.46 1.11
C GLY A 47 -3.68 1.64 0.83
N PRO A 48 -4.15 2.91 0.85
CA PRO A 48 -3.30 4.08 0.69
C PRO A 48 -2.14 4.12 1.69
N PHE A 49 -2.38 3.82 2.96
CA PHE A 49 -1.33 3.85 3.99
C PHE A 49 -0.26 2.78 3.75
N VAL A 50 -0.67 1.57 3.36
CA VAL A 50 0.27 0.49 3.01
C VAL A 50 1.10 0.88 1.79
N PHE A 51 0.47 1.46 0.77
CA PHE A 51 1.17 1.95 -0.42
C PHE A 51 2.21 3.01 -0.07
N LEU A 52 1.85 4.01 0.74
CA LEU A 52 2.75 5.08 1.17
C LEU A 52 3.94 4.50 1.96
N PHE A 53 3.68 3.59 2.90
CA PHE A 53 4.73 2.95 3.69
C PHE A 53 5.73 2.19 2.81
N VAL A 54 5.25 1.33 1.92
CA VAL A 54 6.11 0.55 1.01
C VAL A 54 6.89 1.46 0.07
N SER A 55 6.28 2.56 -0.38
CA SER A 55 6.94 3.56 -1.22
C SER A 55 8.06 4.28 -0.49
N MET A 56 7.85 4.66 0.78
CA MET A 56 8.88 5.25 1.64
C MET A 56 10.06 4.30 1.87
N VAL A 57 9.79 3.02 2.11
CA VAL A 57 10.84 1.99 2.25
C VAL A 57 11.66 1.88 0.96
N GLY A 58 11.00 1.87 -0.20
CA GLY A 58 11.68 1.84 -1.51
C GLY A 58 12.54 3.07 -1.75
N LEU A 59 12.03 4.26 -1.43
CA LEU A 59 12.78 5.52 -1.51
C LEU A 59 14.00 5.51 -0.59
N ALA A 60 13.85 5.05 0.65
CA ALA A 60 14.96 4.92 1.60
C ALA A 60 16.06 3.98 1.08
N GLY A 61 15.69 2.90 0.38
CA GLY A 61 16.64 1.99 -0.25
C GLY A 61 17.38 2.56 -1.46
N MET A 62 16.84 3.62 -2.07
CA MET A 62 17.43 4.33 -3.21
C MET A 62 18.15 5.62 -2.79
N ALA A 63 18.11 6.00 -1.51
CA ALA A 63 18.73 7.22 -1.01
C ALA A 63 20.23 7.28 -1.40
N GLY A 64 20.65 8.42 -1.96
CA GLY A 64 22.02 8.65 -2.44
C GLY A 64 22.36 7.99 -3.79
N LYS A 65 21.47 7.17 -4.38
CA LYS A 65 21.65 6.54 -5.71
C LYS A 65 20.79 7.18 -6.81
N ILE A 66 19.83 8.01 -6.42
CA ILE A 66 18.91 8.70 -7.34
C ILE A 66 19.19 10.20 -7.31
N SER A 67 18.99 10.87 -8.45
CA SER A 67 19.12 12.33 -8.52
C SER A 67 18.03 13.00 -7.67
N THR A 68 18.37 14.16 -7.09
CA THR A 68 17.46 14.95 -6.25
C THR A 68 16.14 15.27 -6.96
N GLN A 69 16.19 15.56 -8.27
CA GLN A 69 15.01 15.85 -9.07
C GLN A 69 14.04 14.65 -9.15
N LYS A 70 14.56 13.43 -9.35
CA LYS A 70 13.73 12.22 -9.35
C LYS A 70 13.13 11.95 -7.96
N MET A 71 13.91 12.21 -6.91
CA MET A 71 13.42 12.05 -5.53
C MET A 71 12.27 13.01 -5.21
N ILE A 72 12.38 14.28 -5.63
CA ILE A 72 11.30 15.28 -5.47
C ILE A 72 10.04 14.83 -6.20
N LEU A 73 10.14 14.36 -7.46
CA LEU A 73 8.98 13.88 -8.22
C LEU A 73 8.28 12.70 -7.55
N LEU A 74 9.05 11.74 -7.02
CA LEU A 74 8.48 10.58 -6.32
C LEU A 74 7.78 10.99 -5.02
N ILE A 75 8.41 11.86 -4.23
CA ILE A 75 7.80 12.41 -3.01
C ILE A 75 6.53 13.20 -3.34
N ALA A 76 6.55 14.01 -4.40
CA ALA A 76 5.37 14.73 -4.86
C ALA A 76 4.24 13.78 -5.25
N GLY A 77 4.52 12.71 -6.00
CA GLY A 77 3.52 11.69 -6.34
C GLY A 77 2.90 11.01 -5.11
N ILE A 78 3.72 10.68 -4.12
CA ILE A 78 3.27 10.13 -2.82
C ILE A 78 2.32 11.11 -2.12
N ILE A 79 2.68 12.40 -2.06
CA ILE A 79 1.84 13.45 -1.46
C ILE A 79 0.54 13.63 -2.24
N LEU A 80 0.58 13.65 -3.57
CA LEU A 80 -0.60 13.81 -4.41
C LEU A 80 -1.58 12.64 -4.24
N ILE A 81 -1.07 11.40 -4.19
CA ILE A 81 -1.90 10.22 -3.88
C ILE A 81 -2.53 10.41 -2.50
N TRP A 82 -1.75 10.75 -1.49
CA TRP A 82 -2.27 10.95 -0.14
C TRP A 82 -3.36 12.03 -0.09
N LEU A 83 -3.12 13.21 -0.67
CA LEU A 83 -4.09 14.29 -0.76
C LEU A 83 -5.34 13.89 -1.56
N GLY A 84 -5.19 13.17 -2.66
CA GLY A 84 -6.32 12.68 -3.47
C GLY A 84 -7.14 11.58 -2.79
N THR A 85 -6.54 10.86 -1.82
CA THR A 85 -7.23 9.84 -1.01
C THR A 85 -7.70 10.35 0.35
N LYS A 86 -7.41 11.61 0.67
CA LYS A 86 -7.82 12.26 1.92
C LYS A 86 -9.27 12.72 1.75
N ASN A 87 -10.18 12.15 2.54
CA ASN A 87 -11.58 12.59 2.66
C ASN A 87 -11.67 14.00 3.24
#